data_AF-A0AAU6EIR9-F1
#
_entry.id   AF-A0AAU6EIR9-F1
#
_cell.length_a   1.000
_cell.length_b   1.000
_cell.length_c   1.000
_cell.angle_alpha   90.00
_cell.angle_beta   90.00
_cell.angle_gamma   90.00
#
_symmetry.space_group_name_H-M   'P 1'
#
loop_
_entity.id
_entity.type
_entity.pdbx_description
1 polymer ?
#
loop_
_entity_poly.entity_id
_entity_poly.type
_entity_poly.pdbx_seq_one_letter_code
_entity_poly.pdbx_strand_id
1 'polypeptide(L)'
;MNGEYSGIDPERMNDFERGLGRAQDALGRNEPQIRRTLQRFDLDASGLGALREMRSWIETSRPDLRRRNETISTKLTEWGAATKTPSGLATFDETLYGKAGHDPDAYAATLGLGKTAEDGEIDEKLLRGLEKRTGDATFAATLMNTLGTARFRELMVKTANREDDKKAQRLQAALGKTLGTATPRLGDAWHKELLSDLEVGRTTGYIGWEKGYATAAALKHGTFSTAFLLTTARKIESADRGRVMLDPRVMVALLEGLSRDPVAAQDFFAGDPTMLKRFLTQRRLGDDGVALGKALEAATLTFRDHDGSAQNPSRGFLSAKLASETVHLEAVRIKDGKLSDSLVNAASTGRILAGYISDINRTAQKGDNSSTLGPGVRGSDNPFTAGLDPGGPSSIKGRSVR
;
A
#
# COMPACT_ATOMS: atom_id res chain seq x y z
N MET A 1 2.30 -24.24 -16.03
CA MET A 1 3.65 -24.16 -15.43
C MET A 1 3.94 -25.49 -14.74
N ASN A 2 4.94 -26.24 -15.21
CA ASN A 2 5.35 -27.49 -14.58
C ASN A 2 6.37 -27.15 -13.49
N GLY A 3 5.89 -26.85 -12.28
CA GLY A 3 6.74 -26.82 -11.10
C GLY A 3 7.19 -28.25 -10.76
N GLU A 4 8.47 -28.44 -10.46
CA GLU A 4 8.97 -29.71 -9.90
C GLU A 4 8.41 -29.87 -8.48
N TYR A 5 7.20 -30.44 -8.39
CA TYR A 5 6.60 -30.78 -7.12
C TYR A 5 7.21 -32.07 -6.61
N SER A 6 7.97 -31.98 -5.51
CA SER A 6 8.36 -33.15 -4.74
C SER A 6 7.29 -33.43 -3.69
N GLY A 7 6.77 -34.66 -3.67
CA GLY A 7 5.90 -35.12 -2.59
C GLY A 7 6.76 -35.48 -1.37
N ILE A 8 6.59 -34.75 -0.27
CA ILE A 8 7.33 -34.99 0.97
C ILE A 8 6.37 -35.46 2.06
N ASP A 9 6.69 -36.58 2.71
CA ASP A 9 6.04 -37.03 3.93
C ASP A 9 6.75 -36.37 5.14
N PRO A 10 6.09 -35.46 5.89
CA PRO A 10 6.72 -34.73 6.99
C PRO A 10 7.17 -35.64 8.15
N GLU A 11 6.44 -36.73 8.39
CA GLU A 11 6.75 -37.66 9.48
C GLU A 11 8.00 -38.46 9.11
N ARG A 12 8.05 -38.99 7.88
CA ARG A 12 9.25 -39.69 7.36
C ARG A 12 10.45 -38.76 7.25
N MET A 13 10.25 -37.50 6.86
CA MET A 13 11.36 -36.54 6.77
C MET A 13 11.94 -36.20 8.15
N ASN A 14 11.09 -36.08 9.18
CA ASN A 14 11.52 -35.90 10.56
C ASN A 14 12.28 -37.13 11.09
N ASP A 15 11.78 -38.34 10.83
CA ASP A 15 12.47 -39.57 11.22
C ASP A 15 13.81 -39.73 10.50
N PHE A 16 13.88 -39.36 9.22
CA PHE A 16 15.11 -39.33 8.44
C PHE A 16 16.12 -38.33 9.00
N GLU A 17 15.70 -37.09 9.33
CA GLU A 17 16.56 -36.07 9.95
C GLU A 17 17.13 -36.56 11.31
N ARG A 18 16.30 -37.19 12.14
CA ARG A 18 16.73 -37.80 13.40
C ARG A 18 17.69 -38.97 13.18
N GLY A 19 17.46 -39.77 12.13
CA GLY A 19 18.36 -40.82 11.68
C GLY A 19 19.75 -40.30 11.31
N LEU A 20 19.80 -39.24 10.50
CA LEU A 20 21.05 -38.57 10.12
C LEU A 20 21.80 -38.00 11.33
N GLY A 21 21.09 -37.46 12.33
CA GLY A 21 21.72 -37.00 13.57
C GLY A 21 22.42 -38.12 14.33
N ARG A 22 21.75 -39.26 14.50
CA ARG A 22 22.35 -40.43 15.13
C ARG A 22 23.56 -40.96 14.35
N ALA A 23 23.49 -40.93 13.01
CA ALA A 23 24.62 -41.31 12.16
C ALA A 23 25.81 -40.35 12.31
N GLN A 24 25.57 -39.03 12.35
CA GLN A 24 26.59 -38.01 12.60
C GLN A 24 27.31 -38.25 13.94
N ASP A 25 26.54 -38.53 15.00
CA ASP A 25 27.07 -38.79 16.33
C ASP A 25 27.87 -40.11 16.40
N ALA A 26 27.41 -41.14 15.69
CA ALA A 26 28.11 -42.42 15.59
C ALA A 26 29.43 -42.26 14.82
N LEU A 27 29.42 -41.59 13.67
CA LEU A 27 30.61 -41.30 12.88
C LEU A 27 31.61 -40.44 13.67
N GLY A 28 31.13 -39.41 14.37
CA GLY A 28 31.97 -38.53 15.19
C GLY A 28 32.65 -39.24 16.36
N ARG A 29 32.01 -40.26 16.95
CA ARG A 29 32.59 -41.06 18.05
C ARG A 29 33.52 -42.18 17.55
N ASN A 30 33.13 -42.87 16.48
CA ASN A 30 33.80 -44.10 16.06
C ASN A 30 34.98 -43.83 15.10
N GLU A 31 34.90 -42.84 14.22
CA GLU A 31 35.98 -42.56 13.25
C GLU A 31 37.34 -42.27 13.93
N PRO A 32 37.42 -41.43 14.98
CA PRO A 32 38.69 -41.18 15.67
C PRO A 32 39.23 -42.41 16.42
N GLN A 33 38.37 -43.34 16.83
CA GLN A 33 38.77 -44.58 17.51
C GLN A 33 39.30 -45.61 16.52
N ILE A 34 38.62 -45.78 15.38
CA ILE A 34 39.06 -46.66 14.29
C ILE A 34 40.39 -46.17 13.74
N ARG A 35 40.54 -44.85 13.50
CA ARG A 35 41.81 -44.27 13.04
C ARG A 35 42.96 -44.55 13.99
N ARG A 36 42.77 -44.31 15.30
CA ARG A 36 43.79 -44.61 16.32
C ARG A 36 44.15 -46.09 16.35
N THR A 37 43.20 -46.98 16.10
CA THR A 37 43.43 -48.42 16.05
C THR A 37 44.22 -48.82 14.80
N LEU A 38 43.82 -48.33 13.63
CA LEU A 38 44.54 -48.58 12.36
C LEU A 38 45.98 -48.05 12.42
N GLN A 39 46.17 -46.82 12.92
CA GLN A 39 47.49 -46.23 13.13
C GLN A 39 48.35 -47.01 14.12
N ARG A 40 47.75 -47.61 15.16
CA ARG A 40 48.47 -48.47 16.12
C ARG A 40 49.00 -49.75 15.47
N PHE A 41 48.29 -50.28 14.48
CA PHE A 41 48.69 -51.48 13.73
C PHE A 41 49.43 -51.16 12.42
N ASP A 42 49.80 -49.89 12.19
CA ASP A 42 50.44 -49.41 10.96
C ASP A 42 49.65 -49.72 9.68
N LEU A 43 48.31 -49.75 9.80
CA LEU A 43 47.38 -50.00 8.71
C LEU A 43 46.92 -48.68 8.08
N ASP A 44 46.63 -48.71 6.78
CA ASP A 44 46.17 -47.55 6.03
C ASP A 44 44.80 -47.05 6.54
N ALA A 45 44.73 -45.75 6.82
CA ALA A 45 43.54 -45.04 7.29
C ALA A 45 42.92 -44.12 6.22
N SER A 46 43.45 -44.13 4.98
CA SER A 46 43.00 -43.29 3.87
C SER A 46 41.49 -43.44 3.58
N GLY A 47 40.96 -44.66 3.68
CA GLY A 47 39.54 -44.96 3.50
C GLY A 47 38.59 -44.30 4.51
N LEU A 48 39.10 -43.78 5.64
CA LEU A 48 38.30 -43.01 6.59
C LEU A 48 37.98 -41.58 6.10
N GLY A 49 38.57 -41.15 4.97
CA GLY A 49 38.22 -39.90 4.30
C GLY A 49 36.73 -39.81 3.95
N ALA A 50 36.18 -40.88 3.36
CA ALA A 50 34.76 -40.95 3.00
C ALA A 50 33.82 -40.81 4.21
N LEU A 51 34.21 -41.33 5.39
CA LEU A 51 33.42 -41.17 6.62
C LEU A 51 33.39 -39.72 7.11
N ARG A 52 34.50 -38.98 6.93
CA ARG A 52 34.56 -37.54 7.25
C ARG A 52 33.76 -36.71 6.26
N GLU A 53 33.84 -37.01 4.97
CA GLU A 53 33.04 -36.36 3.94
C GLU A 53 31.55 -36.58 4.18
N MET A 54 31.13 -37.81 4.47
CA MET A 54 29.74 -38.10 4.85
C MET A 54 29.32 -37.34 6.09
N ARG A 55 30.14 -37.29 7.14
CA ARG A 55 29.83 -36.50 8.35
C ARG A 55 29.67 -35.02 8.02
N SER A 56 30.57 -34.45 7.23
CA SER A 56 30.53 -33.04 6.79
C SER A 56 29.28 -32.73 5.96
N TRP A 57 28.94 -33.64 5.04
CA TRP A 57 27.71 -33.54 4.25
C TRP A 57 26.45 -33.58 5.13
N ILE A 58 26.39 -34.50 6.11
CA ILE A 58 25.27 -34.58 7.07
C ILE A 58 25.16 -33.28 7.86
N GLU A 59 26.29 -32.78 8.38
CA GLU A 59 26.34 -31.55 9.17
C GLU A 59 25.82 -30.34 8.39
N THR A 60 26.14 -30.27 7.10
CA THR A 60 25.70 -29.18 6.20
C THR A 60 24.24 -29.34 5.75
N SER A 61 23.78 -30.57 5.52
CA SER A 61 22.47 -30.84 4.91
C SER A 61 21.32 -30.89 5.93
N ARG A 62 21.58 -31.32 7.18
CA ARG A 62 20.54 -31.47 8.21
C ARG A 62 19.77 -30.19 8.55
N PRO A 63 20.42 -29.03 8.72
CA PRO A 63 19.70 -27.79 9.02
C PRO A 63 18.71 -27.40 7.91
N ASP A 64 19.05 -27.69 6.65
CA ASP A 64 18.15 -27.41 5.53
C ASP A 64 16.95 -28.37 5.51
N LEU A 65 17.17 -29.66 5.71
CA LEU A 65 16.09 -30.65 5.83
C LEU A 65 15.11 -30.30 6.97
N ARG A 66 15.64 -29.82 8.10
CA ARG A 66 14.81 -29.36 9.22
C ARG A 66 13.94 -28.16 8.83
N ARG A 67 14.52 -27.15 8.17
CA ARG A 67 13.77 -25.96 7.71
C ARG A 67 12.71 -26.31 6.67
N ARG A 68 12.98 -27.24 5.76
CA ARG A 68 11.97 -27.76 4.82
C ARG A 68 10.83 -28.46 5.59
N ASN A 69 11.14 -29.23 6.62
CA ASN A 69 10.12 -29.92 7.42
C ASN A 69 9.26 -28.94 8.23
N GLU A 70 9.88 -27.93 8.83
CA GLU A 70 9.19 -26.82 9.48
C GLU A 70 8.28 -26.08 8.50
N THR A 71 8.77 -25.78 7.30
CA THR A 71 7.97 -25.11 6.24
C THR A 71 6.72 -25.90 5.88
N ILE A 72 6.85 -27.22 5.69
CA ILE A 72 5.70 -28.08 5.40
C ILE A 72 4.75 -28.14 6.59
N SER A 73 5.29 -28.24 7.81
CA SER A 73 4.50 -28.29 9.04
C SER A 73 3.70 -27.00 9.25
N THR A 74 4.34 -25.83 9.16
CA THR A 74 3.72 -24.50 9.25
C THR A 74 2.62 -24.33 8.21
N LYS A 75 2.87 -24.72 6.95
CA LYS A 75 1.86 -24.73 5.88
C LYS A 75 0.63 -25.57 6.26
N LEU A 76 0.82 -26.75 6.85
CA LEU A 76 -0.26 -27.67 7.23
C LEU A 76 -1.04 -27.20 8.47
N THR A 77 -0.34 -26.77 9.52
CA THR A 77 -0.95 -26.52 10.84
C THR A 77 -1.47 -25.09 10.96
N GLU A 78 -0.70 -24.10 10.53
CA GLU A 78 -1.02 -22.68 10.76
C GLU A 78 -1.81 -22.07 9.61
N TRP A 79 -1.44 -22.38 8.36
CA TRP A 79 -1.98 -21.71 7.18
C TRP A 79 -3.08 -22.50 6.47
N GLY A 80 -3.21 -23.80 6.75
CA GLY A 80 -4.30 -24.65 6.22
C GLY A 80 -4.26 -24.90 4.71
N ALA A 81 -3.22 -24.46 4.00
CA ALA A 81 -3.15 -24.47 2.54
C ALA A 81 -2.88 -25.86 1.91
N ALA A 82 -2.86 -26.93 2.70
CA ALA A 82 -2.49 -28.26 2.23
C ALA A 82 -3.68 -29.22 2.25
N THR A 83 -4.16 -29.57 1.06
CA THR A 83 -4.68 -30.92 0.84
C THR A 83 -3.57 -31.91 1.12
N LYS A 84 -3.62 -32.62 2.25
CA LYS A 84 -2.90 -33.90 2.35
C LYS A 84 -3.41 -34.74 1.19
N THR A 85 -2.52 -35.19 0.32
CA THR A 85 -2.89 -36.24 -0.63
C THR A 85 -3.31 -37.48 0.18
N PRO A 86 -4.19 -38.37 -0.33
CA PRO A 86 -4.61 -39.57 0.38
C PRO A 86 -3.45 -40.45 0.87
N SER A 87 -2.26 -40.30 0.28
CA SER A 87 -1.01 -40.98 0.64
C SER A 87 -0.22 -40.33 1.79
N GLY A 88 -0.66 -39.20 2.34
CA GLY A 88 0.06 -38.47 3.39
C GLY A 88 1.18 -37.54 2.90
N LEU A 89 1.42 -37.47 1.58
CA LEU A 89 2.44 -36.61 0.98
C LEU A 89 1.94 -35.15 0.88
N ALA A 90 2.81 -34.23 1.25
CA ALA A 90 2.63 -32.80 1.04
C ALA A 90 3.38 -32.35 -0.23
N THR A 91 2.72 -31.52 -1.05
CA THR A 91 3.39 -30.87 -2.18
C THR A 91 4.36 -29.81 -1.67
N PHE A 92 5.60 -29.86 -2.17
CA PHE A 92 6.65 -28.89 -1.90
C PHE A 92 7.23 -28.35 -3.20
N ASP A 93 7.36 -27.03 -3.28
CA ASP A 93 7.87 -26.28 -4.42
C ASP A 93 9.21 -25.65 -4.01
N GLU A 94 10.30 -26.25 -4.48
CA GLU A 94 11.67 -25.82 -4.16
C GLU A 94 11.99 -24.43 -4.73
N THR A 95 11.42 -24.10 -5.89
CA THR A 95 11.66 -22.79 -6.51
C THR A 95 11.01 -21.69 -5.69
N LEU A 96 9.77 -21.91 -5.24
CA LEU A 96 9.08 -20.96 -4.37
C LEU A 96 9.74 -20.88 -2.99
N TYR A 97 10.22 -22.00 -2.44
CA TYR A 97 10.94 -22.01 -1.16
C TYR A 97 12.22 -21.16 -1.21
N GLY A 98 12.98 -21.26 -2.30
CA GLY A 98 14.13 -20.38 -2.54
C GLY A 98 13.73 -18.91 -2.68
N LYS A 99 12.66 -18.60 -3.44
CA LYS A 99 12.16 -17.22 -3.59
C LYS A 99 11.60 -16.62 -2.30
N ALA A 100 11.11 -17.46 -1.39
CA ALA A 100 10.68 -17.07 -0.05
C ALA A 100 11.85 -16.84 0.91
N GLY A 101 13.10 -16.93 0.44
CA GLY A 101 14.28 -16.80 1.30
C GLY A 101 14.33 -17.86 2.41
N HIS A 102 13.70 -19.02 2.16
CA HIS A 102 13.50 -20.08 3.13
C HIS A 102 12.62 -19.71 4.33
N ASP A 103 11.79 -18.67 4.22
CA ASP A 103 10.81 -18.28 5.23
C ASP A 103 9.55 -19.16 5.14
N PRO A 104 9.22 -19.95 6.19
CA PRO A 104 8.06 -20.83 6.21
C PRO A 104 6.72 -20.13 5.97
N ASP A 105 6.58 -18.93 6.52
CA ASP A 105 5.32 -18.18 6.53
C ASP A 105 5.09 -17.48 5.20
N ALA A 106 6.10 -16.81 4.65
CA ALA A 106 6.03 -16.19 3.33
C ALA A 106 5.80 -17.24 2.23
N TYR A 107 6.41 -18.42 2.37
CA TYR A 107 6.16 -19.57 1.51
C TYR A 107 4.70 -20.02 1.57
N ALA A 108 4.19 -20.31 2.77
CA ALA A 108 2.82 -20.79 2.96
C ALA A 108 1.77 -19.75 2.52
N ALA A 109 2.00 -18.47 2.84
CA ALA A 109 1.14 -17.38 2.42
C ALA A 109 1.13 -17.21 0.90
N THR A 110 2.29 -17.27 0.23
CA THR A 110 2.37 -17.14 -1.23
C THR A 110 1.68 -18.29 -1.94
N LEU A 111 1.79 -19.52 -1.43
CA LEU A 111 1.02 -20.66 -1.96
C LEU A 111 -0.49 -20.45 -1.82
N GLY A 112 -0.96 -20.09 -0.61
CA GLY A 112 -2.38 -19.87 -0.35
C GLY A 112 -2.96 -18.73 -1.20
N LEU A 113 -2.22 -17.63 -1.30
CA LEU A 113 -2.57 -16.50 -2.16
C LEU A 113 -2.52 -16.87 -3.64
N GLY A 114 -1.57 -17.69 -4.07
CA GLY A 114 -1.51 -18.22 -5.44
C GLY A 114 -2.76 -19.02 -5.78
N LYS A 115 -3.21 -19.88 -4.87
CA LYS A 115 -4.45 -20.64 -5.04
C LYS A 115 -5.68 -19.74 -5.09
N THR A 116 -5.77 -18.77 -4.17
CA THR A 116 -6.83 -17.72 -4.18
C THR A 116 -6.83 -16.94 -5.50
N ALA A 117 -5.65 -16.65 -6.05
CA ALA A 117 -5.51 -15.97 -7.33
C ALA A 117 -5.90 -16.88 -8.52
N GLU A 118 -6.01 -18.19 -8.36
CA GLU A 118 -6.48 -19.12 -9.40
C GLU A 118 -7.98 -19.37 -9.27
N ASP A 119 -8.44 -19.90 -8.14
CA ASP A 119 -9.83 -20.34 -7.93
C ASP A 119 -10.76 -19.23 -7.39
N GLY A 120 -10.19 -18.15 -6.83
CA GLY A 120 -10.95 -17.08 -6.18
C GLY A 120 -11.46 -17.43 -4.78
N GLU A 121 -11.19 -18.62 -4.26
CA GLU A 121 -11.63 -19.02 -2.92
C GLU A 121 -10.70 -18.43 -1.85
N ILE A 122 -11.31 -17.72 -0.89
CA ILE A 122 -10.57 -17.13 0.23
C ILE A 122 -10.69 -18.05 1.44
N ASP A 123 -9.59 -18.76 1.70
CA ASP A 123 -9.45 -19.60 2.88
C ASP A 123 -9.37 -18.74 4.17
N GLU A 124 -10.16 -19.11 5.18
CA GLU A 124 -10.26 -18.35 6.43
C GLU A 124 -8.99 -18.46 7.29
N LYS A 125 -8.26 -19.58 7.23
CA LYS A 125 -6.99 -19.74 7.94
C LYS A 125 -5.89 -18.92 7.29
N LEU A 126 -5.81 -18.91 5.95
CA LEU A 126 -4.93 -18.03 5.20
C LEU A 126 -5.14 -16.57 5.61
N LEU A 127 -6.40 -16.13 5.60
CA LEU A 127 -6.76 -14.77 5.95
C LEU A 127 -6.35 -14.40 7.39
N ARG A 128 -6.66 -15.27 8.37
CA ARG A 128 -6.23 -15.07 9.76
C ARG A 128 -4.71 -15.07 9.92
N GLY A 129 -4.01 -15.91 9.14
CA GLY A 129 -2.56 -15.96 9.12
C GLY A 129 -1.93 -14.64 8.64
N LEU A 130 -2.51 -14.02 7.60
CA LEU A 130 -2.11 -12.70 7.11
C LEU A 130 -2.45 -11.60 8.13
N GLU A 131 -3.65 -11.61 8.69
CA GLU A 131 -4.08 -10.63 9.69
C GLU A 131 -3.20 -10.68 10.94
N LYS A 132 -2.84 -11.87 11.43
CA LYS A 132 -1.96 -12.06 12.59
C LYS A 132 -0.56 -11.48 12.37
N ARG A 133 -0.07 -11.51 11.13
CA ARG A 133 1.27 -11.04 10.73
C ARG A 133 1.26 -9.61 10.17
N THR A 134 0.14 -8.92 10.31
CA THR A 134 0.06 -7.50 9.98
C THR A 134 1.05 -6.70 10.83
N GLY A 135 1.93 -5.93 10.18
CA GLY A 135 2.96 -5.14 10.86
C GLY A 135 4.31 -5.84 11.05
N ASP A 136 4.43 -7.13 10.74
CA ASP A 136 5.73 -7.79 10.66
C ASP A 136 6.46 -7.35 9.39
N ALA A 137 7.47 -6.49 9.55
CA ALA A 137 8.20 -5.92 8.44
C ALA A 137 9.10 -6.92 7.69
N THR A 138 9.52 -8.01 8.32
CA THR A 138 10.34 -9.03 7.67
C THR A 138 9.45 -9.94 6.83
N PHE A 139 8.39 -10.47 7.44
CA PHE A 139 7.38 -11.25 6.71
C PHE A 139 6.78 -10.46 5.55
N ALA A 140 6.39 -9.19 5.77
CA ALA A 140 5.74 -8.38 4.75
C ALA A 140 6.66 -8.13 3.53
N ALA A 141 7.93 -7.79 3.76
CA ALA A 141 8.89 -7.57 2.69
C ALA A 141 9.19 -8.87 1.92
N THR A 142 9.38 -9.99 2.62
CA THR A 142 9.60 -11.30 1.98
C THR A 142 8.38 -11.67 1.16
N LEU A 143 7.17 -11.63 1.73
CA LEU A 143 5.93 -11.96 1.04
C LEU A 143 5.72 -11.10 -0.22
N MET A 144 5.90 -9.79 -0.15
CA MET A 144 5.70 -8.90 -1.32
C MET A 144 6.74 -9.13 -2.43
N ASN A 145 7.98 -9.50 -2.08
CA ASN A 145 9.00 -9.86 -3.06
C ASN A 145 8.72 -11.24 -3.68
N THR A 146 8.31 -12.22 -2.87
CA THR A 146 8.00 -13.58 -3.35
C THR A 146 6.74 -13.62 -4.22
N LEU A 147 5.70 -12.88 -3.82
CA LEU A 147 4.44 -12.76 -4.57
C LEU A 147 4.64 -11.97 -5.88
N GLY A 148 5.44 -10.91 -5.84
CA GLY A 148 5.66 -9.99 -6.96
C GLY A 148 4.47 -9.06 -7.22
N THR A 149 4.71 -7.98 -7.96
CA THR A 149 3.70 -6.93 -8.21
C THR A 149 2.52 -7.43 -9.05
N ALA A 150 2.76 -8.29 -10.04
CA ALA A 150 1.72 -8.80 -10.94
C ALA A 150 0.66 -9.63 -10.20
N ARG A 151 1.10 -10.60 -9.37
CA ARG A 151 0.19 -11.45 -8.59
C ARG A 151 -0.49 -10.66 -7.48
N PHE A 152 0.21 -9.71 -6.85
CA PHE A 152 -0.40 -8.77 -5.91
C PHE A 152 -1.55 -7.99 -6.56
N ARG A 153 -1.32 -7.40 -7.74
CA ARG A 153 -2.36 -6.68 -8.49
C ARG A 153 -3.53 -7.60 -8.83
N GLU A 154 -3.27 -8.79 -9.35
CA GLU A 154 -4.31 -9.79 -9.67
C GLU A 154 -5.22 -10.08 -8.46
N LEU A 155 -4.62 -10.30 -7.28
CA LEU A 155 -5.37 -10.54 -6.04
C LEU A 155 -6.24 -9.36 -5.64
N MET A 156 -5.67 -8.15 -5.69
CA MET A 156 -6.40 -6.92 -5.36
C MET A 156 -7.55 -6.66 -6.34
N VAL A 157 -7.37 -6.98 -7.63
CA VAL A 157 -8.44 -6.93 -8.64
C VAL A 157 -9.53 -7.96 -8.33
N LYS A 158 -9.16 -9.20 -8.00
CA LYS A 158 -10.13 -10.24 -7.65
C LYS A 158 -10.95 -9.88 -6.41
N THR A 159 -10.35 -9.25 -5.40
CA THR A 159 -11.10 -8.78 -4.23
C THR A 159 -12.00 -7.59 -4.56
N ALA A 160 -11.54 -6.69 -5.44
CA ALA A 160 -12.32 -5.55 -5.92
C ALA A 160 -13.60 -5.97 -6.65
N ASN A 161 -13.59 -7.07 -7.38
CA ASN A 161 -14.77 -7.60 -8.06
C ASN A 161 -15.77 -8.28 -7.10
N ARG A 162 -15.47 -8.31 -5.79
CA ARG A 162 -16.28 -8.96 -4.74
C ARG A 162 -16.50 -8.02 -3.55
N GLU A 163 -16.86 -6.76 -3.81
CA GLU A 163 -16.97 -5.73 -2.76
C GLU A 163 -17.96 -6.10 -1.65
N ASP A 164 -19.02 -6.86 -1.94
CA ASP A 164 -20.01 -7.31 -0.93
C ASP A 164 -19.52 -8.49 -0.07
N ASP A 165 -18.40 -9.12 -0.45
CA ASP A 165 -17.83 -10.25 0.29
C ASP A 165 -16.90 -9.77 1.41
N LYS A 166 -17.33 -9.99 2.65
CA LYS A 166 -16.55 -9.67 3.86
C LYS A 166 -15.16 -10.31 3.86
N LYS A 167 -14.98 -11.50 3.29
CA LYS A 167 -13.66 -12.14 3.19
C LYS A 167 -12.77 -11.44 2.18
N ALA A 168 -13.33 -10.99 1.05
CA ALA A 168 -12.61 -10.22 0.05
C ALA A 168 -12.17 -8.87 0.61
N GLN A 169 -13.05 -8.17 1.32
CA GLN A 169 -12.71 -6.91 2.01
C GLN A 169 -11.60 -7.09 3.05
N ARG A 170 -11.67 -8.15 3.86
CA ARG A 170 -10.62 -8.47 4.85
C ARG A 170 -9.30 -8.81 4.18
N LEU A 171 -9.32 -9.60 3.11
CA LEU A 171 -8.12 -9.94 2.35
C LEU A 171 -7.49 -8.69 1.73
N GLN A 172 -8.28 -7.83 1.11
CA GLN A 172 -7.85 -6.54 0.57
C GLN A 172 -7.20 -5.66 1.65
N ALA A 173 -7.80 -5.62 2.85
CA ALA A 173 -7.25 -4.89 3.98
C ALA A 173 -5.94 -5.49 4.50
N ALA A 174 -5.85 -6.81 4.61
CA ALA A 174 -4.64 -7.51 5.02
C ALA A 174 -3.50 -7.25 4.02
N LEU A 175 -3.76 -7.45 2.73
CA LEU A 175 -2.79 -7.19 1.65
C LEU A 175 -2.35 -5.72 1.60
N GLY A 176 -3.27 -4.77 1.74
CA GLY A 176 -2.94 -3.34 1.79
C GLY A 176 -2.06 -2.98 2.98
N LYS A 177 -2.34 -3.53 4.16
CA LYS A 177 -1.49 -3.35 5.35
C LYS A 177 -0.12 -4.00 5.19
N THR A 178 -0.06 -5.24 4.70
CA THR A 178 1.20 -5.92 4.39
C THR A 178 2.02 -5.11 3.40
N LEU A 179 1.41 -4.59 2.33
CA LEU A 179 2.10 -3.73 1.38
C LEU A 179 2.67 -2.48 2.06
N GLY A 180 1.85 -1.74 2.82
CA GLY A 180 2.31 -0.54 3.53
C GLY A 180 3.47 -0.81 4.50
N THR A 181 3.41 -1.93 5.22
CA THR A 181 4.52 -2.39 6.08
C THR A 181 5.77 -2.76 5.28
N ALA A 182 5.62 -3.34 4.08
CA ALA A 182 6.72 -3.75 3.22
C ALA A 182 7.39 -2.55 2.50
N THR A 183 6.62 -1.53 2.11
CA THR A 183 7.06 -0.41 1.26
C THR A 183 8.43 0.17 1.62
N PRO A 184 8.79 0.44 2.89
CA PRO A 184 10.12 0.99 3.22
C PRO A 184 11.30 0.07 2.90
N ARG A 185 11.05 -1.23 2.73
CA ARG A 185 12.04 -2.29 2.45
C ARG A 185 11.98 -2.81 1.01
N LEU A 186 10.99 -2.37 0.23
CA LEU A 186 10.87 -2.72 -1.18
C LEU A 186 11.76 -1.80 -2.02
N GLY A 187 12.39 -2.37 -3.05
CA GLY A 187 13.27 -1.62 -3.94
C GLY A 187 12.51 -0.72 -4.91
N ASP A 188 13.18 0.30 -5.46
CA ASP A 188 12.60 1.24 -6.43
C ASP A 188 12.02 0.53 -7.67
N ALA A 189 12.63 -0.58 -8.10
CA ALA A 189 12.12 -1.39 -9.21
C ALA A 189 10.73 -1.94 -8.90
N TRP A 190 10.51 -2.45 -7.68
CA TRP A 190 9.22 -2.97 -7.24
C TRP A 190 8.18 -1.84 -7.22
N HIS A 191 8.52 -0.66 -6.68
CA HIS A 191 7.62 0.50 -6.69
C HIS A 191 7.26 0.96 -8.10
N LYS A 192 8.24 1.04 -9.01
CA LYS A 192 8.01 1.40 -10.41
C LYS A 192 7.11 0.39 -11.11
N GLU A 193 7.37 -0.90 -10.92
CA GLU A 193 6.57 -1.97 -11.50
C GLU A 193 5.15 -2.02 -10.92
N LEU A 194 4.95 -1.72 -9.62
CA LEU A 194 3.61 -1.61 -9.05
C LEU A 194 2.78 -0.57 -9.82
N LEU A 195 3.41 0.57 -10.13
CA LEU A 195 2.79 1.75 -10.71
C LEU A 195 2.82 1.78 -12.24
N SER A 196 3.51 0.85 -12.92
CA SER A 196 3.68 0.87 -14.38
C SER A 196 2.35 0.69 -15.12
N ASP A 197 1.43 -0.08 -14.54
CA ASP A 197 0.11 -0.30 -15.11
C ASP A 197 -0.82 0.93 -15.02
N LEU A 198 -0.43 1.94 -14.23
CA LEU A 198 -1.08 3.25 -14.18
C LEU A 198 -0.50 4.22 -15.23
N GLU A 199 0.62 3.86 -15.86
CA GLU A 199 1.19 4.65 -16.94
C GLU A 199 0.35 4.43 -18.20
N VAL A 200 -0.37 5.47 -18.60
CA VAL A 200 -1.23 5.46 -19.79
C VAL A 200 -0.38 5.14 -21.01
N GLY A 201 -0.43 3.89 -21.48
CA GLY A 201 0.02 3.55 -22.82
C GLY A 201 -0.87 4.27 -23.83
N ARG A 202 -0.27 5.07 -24.73
CA ARG A 202 -0.98 5.76 -25.84
C ARG A 202 -1.73 4.78 -26.77
N THR A 203 -1.53 3.48 -26.61
CA THR A 203 -1.86 2.43 -27.59
C THR A 203 -3.03 1.53 -27.23
N THR A 204 -3.52 1.45 -25.98
CA THR A 204 -4.60 0.52 -25.60
C THR A 204 -5.86 1.15 -24.99
N GLY A 205 -5.96 2.48 -24.99
CA GLY A 205 -7.24 3.21 -24.86
C GLY A 205 -7.97 3.17 -23.50
N TYR A 206 -7.71 2.18 -22.63
CA TYR A 206 -8.39 2.02 -21.35
C TYR A 206 -7.43 1.44 -20.30
N ILE A 207 -7.25 2.15 -19.18
CA ILE A 207 -6.83 1.50 -17.93
C ILE A 207 -8.09 0.77 -17.44
N GLY A 208 -8.03 -0.56 -17.34
CA GLY A 208 -9.09 -1.31 -16.66
C GLY A 208 -9.21 -0.74 -15.24
N TRP A 209 -10.40 -0.21 -14.90
CA TRP A 209 -10.67 0.44 -13.62
C TRP A 209 -10.20 -0.40 -12.42
N GLU A 210 -10.26 -1.72 -12.58
CA GLU A 210 -9.75 -2.76 -11.69
C GLU A 210 -8.31 -2.52 -11.23
N LYS A 211 -7.39 -2.20 -12.16
CA LYS A 211 -5.96 -2.00 -11.83
C LYS A 211 -5.70 -0.71 -11.06
N GLY A 212 -6.41 0.35 -11.43
CA GLY A 212 -6.41 1.61 -10.68
C GLY A 212 -6.98 1.43 -9.29
N TYR A 213 -8.12 0.73 -9.20
CA TYR A 213 -8.79 0.42 -7.94
C TYR A 213 -7.91 -0.44 -7.05
N ALA A 214 -7.30 -1.51 -7.56
CA ALA A 214 -6.40 -2.38 -6.81
C ALA A 214 -5.30 -1.61 -6.07
N THR A 215 -4.68 -0.64 -6.76
CA THR A 215 -3.63 0.19 -6.17
C THR A 215 -4.22 1.15 -5.13
N ALA A 216 -5.32 1.84 -5.44
CA ALA A 216 -5.98 2.77 -4.52
C ALA A 216 -6.53 2.08 -3.27
N ALA A 217 -7.08 0.88 -3.41
CA ALA A 217 -7.56 0.02 -2.34
C ALA A 217 -6.42 -0.37 -1.37
N ALA A 218 -5.22 -0.65 -1.89
CA ALA A 218 -4.07 -0.90 -1.04
C ALA A 218 -3.72 0.33 -0.20
N LEU A 219 -3.75 1.52 -0.80
CA LEU A 219 -3.52 2.80 -0.12
C LEU A 219 -4.53 3.05 1.00
N LYS A 220 -5.81 2.77 0.76
CA LYS A 220 -6.89 2.92 1.75
C LYS A 220 -6.58 2.17 3.06
N HIS A 221 -6.03 0.97 2.97
CA HIS A 221 -5.88 0.08 4.12
C HIS A 221 -4.50 0.11 4.76
N GLY A 222 -3.44 0.33 3.99
CA GLY A 222 -2.06 0.37 4.49
C GLY A 222 -1.67 1.68 5.17
N THR A 223 -0.48 1.66 5.78
CA THR A 223 0.22 2.85 6.28
C THR A 223 1.48 3.01 5.43
N PHE A 224 1.59 4.14 4.73
CA PHE A 224 2.66 4.38 3.76
C PHE A 224 3.48 5.59 4.18
N SER A 225 4.71 5.70 3.67
CA SER A 225 5.43 6.97 3.78
C SER A 225 4.69 8.04 2.98
N THR A 226 4.69 9.27 3.51
CA THR A 226 4.09 10.44 2.85
C THR A 226 4.54 10.58 1.40
N ALA A 227 5.84 10.41 1.12
CA ALA A 227 6.40 10.52 -0.22
C ALA A 227 5.85 9.46 -1.18
N PHE A 228 5.72 8.21 -0.73
CA PHE A 228 5.16 7.13 -1.54
C PHE A 228 3.66 7.35 -1.80
N LEU A 229 2.91 7.71 -0.76
CA LEU A 229 1.48 8.00 -0.86
C LEU A 229 1.22 9.14 -1.84
N LEU A 230 1.96 10.25 -1.71
CA LEU A 230 1.84 11.41 -2.60
C LEU A 230 2.20 11.08 -4.06
N THR A 231 3.28 10.34 -4.28
CA THR A 231 3.71 9.92 -5.62
C THR A 231 2.66 9.03 -6.29
N THR A 232 2.14 8.05 -5.54
CA THR A 232 1.11 7.15 -6.04
C THR A 232 -0.19 7.90 -6.30
N ALA A 233 -0.60 8.79 -5.40
CA ALA A 233 -1.77 9.63 -5.54
C ALA A 233 -1.74 10.48 -6.81
N ARG A 234 -0.61 11.14 -7.08
CA ARG A 234 -0.43 11.94 -8.29
C ARG A 234 -0.44 11.10 -9.55
N LYS A 235 0.13 9.88 -9.53
CA LYS A 235 0.04 8.97 -10.69
C LYS A 235 -1.40 8.53 -10.96
N ILE A 236 -2.16 8.16 -9.92
CA ILE A 236 -3.57 7.78 -10.04
C ILE A 236 -4.42 8.97 -10.55
N GLU A 237 -4.19 10.17 -10.02
CA GLU A 237 -4.89 11.39 -10.44
C GLU A 237 -4.55 11.77 -11.88
N SER A 238 -3.29 11.71 -12.27
CA SER A 238 -2.85 11.95 -13.65
C SER A 238 -3.46 10.95 -14.64
N ALA A 239 -3.66 9.70 -14.22
CA ALA A 239 -4.36 8.70 -15.01
C ALA A 239 -5.86 9.05 -15.15
N ASP A 240 -6.51 9.51 -14.08
CA ASP A 240 -7.92 9.96 -14.06
C ASP A 240 -8.16 11.25 -14.86
N ARG A 241 -7.14 12.11 -15.02
CA ARG A 241 -7.16 13.27 -15.93
C ARG A 241 -7.01 12.92 -17.40
N GLY A 242 -6.63 11.68 -17.71
CA GLY A 242 -6.45 11.20 -19.08
C GLY A 242 -7.77 11.12 -19.85
N ARG A 243 -7.75 10.45 -21.00
CA ARG A 243 -8.91 10.37 -21.92
C ARG A 243 -10.09 9.57 -21.36
N VAL A 244 -9.87 8.77 -20.32
CA VAL A 244 -10.90 7.93 -19.69
C VAL A 244 -10.89 8.23 -18.21
N MET A 245 -11.99 8.81 -17.72
CA MET A 245 -12.25 9.00 -16.30
C MET A 245 -12.23 7.63 -15.62
N LEU A 246 -11.43 7.47 -14.57
CA LEU A 246 -11.43 6.23 -13.81
C LEU A 246 -12.77 6.03 -13.11
N ASP A 247 -13.06 4.80 -12.71
CA ASP A 247 -14.21 4.51 -11.86
C ASP A 247 -14.13 5.40 -10.58
N PRO A 248 -15.23 6.07 -10.18
CA PRO A 248 -15.25 6.92 -8.99
C PRO A 248 -14.70 6.22 -7.72
N ARG A 249 -14.87 4.91 -7.59
CA ARG A 249 -14.36 4.11 -6.47
C ARG A 249 -12.84 4.18 -6.32
N VAL A 250 -12.11 4.35 -7.42
CA VAL A 250 -10.65 4.53 -7.40
C VAL A 250 -10.29 5.83 -6.67
N MET A 251 -10.98 6.92 -7.00
CA MET A 251 -10.74 8.23 -6.37
C MET A 251 -11.19 8.24 -4.92
N VAL A 252 -12.30 7.58 -4.59
CA VAL A 252 -12.77 7.42 -3.20
C VAL A 252 -11.70 6.73 -2.36
N ALA A 253 -11.21 5.56 -2.79
CA ALA A 253 -10.17 4.83 -2.06
C ALA A 253 -8.86 5.62 -1.94
N LEU A 254 -8.49 6.37 -2.98
CA LEU A 254 -7.34 7.26 -2.96
C LEU A 254 -7.47 8.35 -1.88
N LEU A 255 -8.61 9.05 -1.86
CA LEU A 255 -8.88 10.13 -0.92
C LEU A 255 -9.03 9.63 0.52
N GLU A 256 -9.58 8.43 0.72
CA GLU A 256 -9.55 7.77 2.02
C GLU A 256 -8.12 7.49 2.48
N GLY A 257 -7.23 7.04 1.59
CA GLY A 257 -5.80 6.89 1.87
C GLY A 257 -5.14 8.22 2.26
N LEU A 258 -5.36 9.28 1.48
CA LEU A 258 -4.84 10.63 1.77
C LEU A 258 -5.36 11.17 3.10
N SER A 259 -6.63 10.95 3.44
CA SER A 259 -7.21 11.45 4.69
C SER A 259 -6.53 10.94 5.96
N ARG A 260 -5.74 9.85 5.87
CA ARG A 260 -5.00 9.26 6.98
C ARG A 260 -3.59 9.85 7.15
N ASP A 261 -3.11 10.63 6.18
CA ASP A 261 -1.84 11.35 6.22
C ASP A 261 -2.08 12.83 5.88
N PRO A 262 -2.25 13.70 6.90
CA PRO A 262 -2.47 15.13 6.71
C PRO A 262 -1.40 15.83 5.88
N VAL A 263 -0.14 15.38 5.96
CA VAL A 263 0.95 15.93 5.16
C VAL A 263 0.73 15.60 3.69
N ALA A 264 0.50 14.32 3.38
CA ALA A 264 0.29 13.89 2.00
C ALA A 264 -0.98 14.52 1.41
N ALA A 265 -2.07 14.64 2.18
CA ALA A 265 -3.29 15.30 1.75
C ALA A 265 -3.05 16.79 1.42
N GLN A 266 -2.35 17.51 2.30
CA GLN A 266 -2.01 18.91 2.06
C GLN A 266 -1.12 19.07 0.81
N ASP A 267 -0.04 18.29 0.71
CA ASP A 267 0.92 18.36 -0.40
C ASP A 267 0.30 17.89 -1.73
N PHE A 268 -0.75 17.06 -1.68
CA PHE A 268 -1.55 16.66 -2.84
C PHE A 268 -2.34 17.85 -3.38
N PHE A 269 -3.17 18.49 -2.55
CA PHE A 269 -4.00 19.63 -3.01
C PHE A 269 -3.20 20.91 -3.26
N ALA A 270 -2.18 21.21 -2.44
CA ALA A 270 -1.37 22.41 -2.59
C ALA A 270 -0.31 22.29 -3.70
N GLY A 271 0.07 21.05 -4.05
CA GLY A 271 1.13 20.79 -5.04
C GLY A 271 0.73 21.05 -6.50
N ASP A 272 -0.57 21.12 -6.80
CA ASP A 272 -1.10 21.48 -8.11
C ASP A 272 -2.28 22.47 -7.94
N PRO A 273 -2.17 23.71 -8.45
CA PRO A 273 -3.19 24.74 -8.27
C PRO A 273 -4.55 24.41 -8.91
N THR A 274 -4.61 23.41 -9.79
CA THR A 274 -5.88 22.98 -10.43
C THR A 274 -6.59 21.88 -9.67
N MET A 275 -5.91 21.24 -8.71
CA MET A 275 -6.39 20.00 -8.08
C MET A 275 -7.64 20.24 -7.24
N LEU A 276 -7.63 21.26 -6.39
CA LEU A 276 -8.76 21.60 -5.53
C LEU A 276 -10.00 21.96 -6.37
N LYS A 277 -9.84 22.85 -7.34
CA LYS A 277 -10.92 23.24 -8.27
C LYS A 277 -11.50 22.02 -9.00
N ARG A 278 -10.66 21.11 -9.49
CA ARG A 278 -11.11 19.89 -10.19
C ARG A 278 -12.00 19.03 -9.29
N PHE A 279 -11.58 18.74 -8.06
CA PHE A 279 -12.37 17.91 -7.14
C PHE A 279 -13.64 18.60 -6.65
N LEU A 280 -13.64 19.92 -6.49
CA LEU A 280 -14.81 20.68 -6.04
C LEU A 280 -15.82 21.02 -7.14
N THR A 281 -15.42 21.00 -8.42
CA THR A 281 -16.30 21.48 -9.52
C THR A 281 -16.49 20.52 -10.69
N GLN A 282 -15.62 19.54 -10.88
CA GLN A 282 -15.62 18.68 -12.07
C GLN A 282 -15.74 17.19 -11.73
N ARG A 283 -15.07 16.74 -10.67
CA ARG A 283 -14.93 15.32 -10.36
C ARG A 283 -15.92 14.86 -9.28
N ARG A 284 -17.14 14.50 -9.69
CA ARG A 284 -18.09 13.85 -8.78
C ARG A 284 -17.61 12.46 -8.38
N LEU A 285 -17.75 12.15 -7.09
CA LEU A 285 -17.45 10.87 -6.48
C LEU A 285 -18.75 10.10 -6.18
N GLY A 286 -18.65 8.78 -6.07
CA GLY A 286 -19.81 7.90 -5.82
C GLY A 286 -20.23 7.80 -4.35
N ASP A 287 -19.53 8.48 -3.44
CA ASP A 287 -19.72 8.40 -1.98
C ASP A 287 -20.27 9.70 -1.39
N ASP A 288 -20.97 10.50 -2.20
CA ASP A 288 -21.52 11.81 -1.83
C ASP A 288 -20.49 12.78 -1.22
N GLY A 289 -19.23 12.66 -1.65
CA GLY A 289 -18.16 13.58 -1.26
C GLY A 289 -17.62 13.36 0.15
N VAL A 290 -17.88 12.20 0.77
CA VAL A 290 -17.41 11.88 2.13
C VAL A 290 -15.89 11.73 2.18
N ALA A 291 -15.29 10.97 1.26
CA ALA A 291 -13.85 10.77 1.20
C ALA A 291 -13.12 12.08 0.85
N LEU A 292 -13.65 12.85 -0.10
CA LEU A 292 -13.12 14.17 -0.43
C LEU A 292 -13.17 15.11 0.78
N GLY A 293 -14.30 15.16 1.47
CA GLY A 293 -14.46 15.96 2.68
C GLY A 293 -13.43 15.61 3.75
N LYS A 294 -13.22 14.32 4.04
CA LYS A 294 -12.19 13.88 5.00
C LYS A 294 -10.76 14.21 4.56
N ALA A 295 -10.43 14.07 3.28
CA ALA A 295 -9.12 14.43 2.75
C ALA A 295 -8.87 15.94 2.86
N LEU A 296 -9.89 16.76 2.58
CA LEU A 296 -9.83 18.22 2.75
C LEU A 296 -9.72 18.60 4.23
N GLU A 297 -10.47 17.95 5.12
CA GLU A 297 -10.32 18.15 6.57
C GLU A 297 -8.89 17.84 7.03
N ALA A 298 -8.30 16.73 6.60
CA ALA A 298 -6.92 16.38 6.92
C ALA A 298 -5.93 17.46 6.42
N ALA A 299 -6.13 17.95 5.19
CA ALA A 299 -5.29 18.96 4.55
C ALA A 299 -5.41 20.37 5.15
N THR A 300 -6.58 20.71 5.72
CA THR A 300 -6.91 22.10 6.13
C THR A 300 -7.03 22.28 7.64
N LEU A 301 -7.29 21.23 8.42
CA LEU A 301 -7.59 21.37 9.84
C LEU A 301 -6.44 20.97 10.78
N THR A 302 -5.47 20.21 10.28
CA THR A 302 -4.40 19.62 11.10
C THR A 302 -3.31 20.63 11.48
N PHE A 303 -2.80 21.39 10.51
CA PHE A 303 -1.71 22.34 10.75
C PHE A 303 -2.28 23.75 10.95
N ARG A 304 -2.02 24.34 12.11
CA ARG A 304 -2.54 25.66 12.53
C ARG A 304 -1.45 26.57 13.07
N ASP A 305 -0.19 26.25 12.76
CA ASP A 305 0.95 27.15 12.86
C ASP A 305 0.78 28.21 11.76
N HIS A 306 0.02 29.27 12.02
CA HIS A 306 -0.27 30.34 11.04
C HIS A 306 0.95 31.23 10.72
N ASP A 307 2.13 30.63 10.72
CA ASP A 307 3.42 31.26 10.45
C ASP A 307 3.72 31.26 8.95
N GLY A 308 4.84 31.83 8.53
CA GLY A 308 5.28 31.83 7.13
C GLY A 308 4.59 32.86 6.24
N SER A 309 4.91 32.82 4.94
CA SER A 309 4.43 33.77 3.95
C SER A 309 4.08 33.08 2.63
N ALA A 310 3.53 33.82 1.66
CA ALA A 310 3.28 33.25 0.33
C ALA A 310 4.55 32.74 -0.36
N GLN A 311 5.71 33.37 -0.08
CA GLN A 311 7.01 32.99 -0.63
C GLN A 311 7.65 31.83 0.14
N ASN A 312 7.44 31.77 1.46
CA ASN A 312 7.95 30.72 2.34
C ASN A 312 6.80 30.19 3.21
N PRO A 313 5.90 29.37 2.63
CA PRO A 313 4.68 28.98 3.33
C PRO A 313 4.99 27.94 4.42
N SER A 314 4.46 28.17 5.62
CA SER A 314 4.35 27.11 6.65
C SER A 314 3.23 26.14 6.30
N ARG A 315 3.11 25.04 7.05
CA ARG A 315 1.99 24.11 6.87
C ARG A 315 0.66 24.73 7.31
N GLY A 316 0.63 25.55 8.36
CA GLY A 316 -0.59 26.26 8.75
C GLY A 316 -0.98 27.35 7.76
N PHE A 317 -0.01 28.01 7.10
CA PHE A 317 -0.28 28.91 5.97
C PHE A 317 -0.95 28.17 4.81
N LEU A 318 -0.41 27.01 4.41
CA LEU A 318 -1.00 26.17 3.35
C LEU A 318 -2.41 25.69 3.73
N SER A 319 -2.62 25.29 4.99
CA SER A 319 -3.94 24.88 5.49
C SER A 319 -4.95 26.00 5.37
N ALA A 320 -4.60 27.22 5.82
CA ALA A 320 -5.46 28.39 5.74
C ALA A 320 -5.75 28.79 4.29
N LYS A 321 -4.74 28.70 3.41
CA LYS A 321 -4.92 28.95 1.96
C LYS A 321 -5.90 27.98 1.34
N LEU A 322 -5.73 26.67 1.56
CA LEU A 322 -6.62 25.63 1.05
C LEU A 322 -8.05 25.77 1.60
N ALA A 323 -8.20 26.11 2.89
CA ALA A 323 -9.51 26.35 3.51
C ALA A 323 -10.21 27.57 2.89
N SER A 324 -9.48 28.68 2.72
CA SER A 324 -9.96 29.90 2.04
C SER A 324 -10.45 29.61 0.62
N GLU A 325 -9.66 28.86 -0.16
CA GLU A 325 -10.00 28.50 -1.54
C GLU A 325 -11.20 27.54 -1.61
N THR A 326 -11.29 26.58 -0.69
CA THR A 326 -12.45 25.68 -0.57
C THR A 326 -13.73 26.47 -0.30
N VAL A 327 -13.70 27.38 0.68
CA VAL A 327 -14.84 28.25 1.02
C VAL A 327 -15.21 29.16 -0.16
N HIS A 328 -14.21 29.71 -0.85
CA HIS A 328 -14.45 30.55 -2.03
C HIS A 328 -15.16 29.78 -3.15
N LEU A 329 -14.69 28.58 -3.50
CA LEU A 329 -15.28 27.75 -4.56
C LEU A 329 -16.71 27.33 -4.21
N GLU A 330 -16.98 26.97 -2.95
CA GLU A 330 -18.34 26.70 -2.48
C GLU A 330 -19.24 27.94 -2.52
N ALA A 331 -18.72 29.11 -2.17
CA ALA A 331 -19.47 30.36 -2.26
C ALA A 331 -19.82 30.75 -3.71
N VAL A 332 -18.89 30.54 -4.65
CA VAL A 332 -19.15 30.74 -6.09
C VAL A 332 -20.25 29.80 -6.57
N ARG A 333 -20.17 28.50 -6.22
CA ARG A 333 -21.22 27.52 -6.56
C ARG A 333 -22.61 27.95 -6.05
N ILE A 334 -22.69 28.44 -4.81
CA ILE A 334 -23.95 28.91 -4.21
C ILE A 334 -24.47 30.14 -4.95
N LYS A 335 -23.61 31.11 -5.27
CA LYS A 335 -23.98 32.31 -6.04
C LYS A 335 -24.51 31.97 -7.43
N ASP A 336 -23.97 30.92 -8.05
CA ASP A 336 -24.43 30.41 -9.34
C ASP A 336 -25.75 29.63 -9.25
N GLY A 337 -26.38 29.55 -8.08
CA GLY A 337 -27.66 28.85 -7.86
C GLY A 337 -27.56 27.33 -7.83
N LYS A 338 -26.34 26.76 -7.82
CA LYS A 338 -26.08 25.31 -7.90
C LYS A 338 -26.09 24.63 -6.54
N LEU A 339 -27.13 24.87 -5.74
CA LEU A 339 -27.21 24.44 -4.34
C LEU A 339 -27.10 22.92 -4.13
N SER A 340 -27.60 22.12 -5.08
CA SER A 340 -27.54 20.64 -5.06
C SER A 340 -26.22 20.05 -5.52
N ASP A 341 -25.31 20.84 -6.09
CA ASP A 341 -24.16 20.33 -6.86
C ASP A 341 -22.87 20.30 -6.04
N SER A 342 -22.93 20.39 -4.70
CA SER A 342 -21.71 20.29 -3.90
C SER A 342 -21.10 18.91 -4.06
N LEU A 343 -19.80 18.86 -4.33
CA LEU A 343 -19.02 17.63 -4.47
C LEU A 343 -18.37 17.21 -3.15
N VAL A 344 -18.58 17.99 -2.08
CA VAL A 344 -18.13 17.72 -0.72
C VAL A 344 -19.35 17.62 0.19
N ASN A 345 -19.32 16.71 1.15
CA ASN A 345 -20.44 16.60 2.08
C ASN A 345 -20.57 17.87 2.96
N ALA A 346 -21.80 18.21 3.33
CA ALA A 346 -22.08 19.44 4.08
C ALA A 346 -21.38 19.49 5.45
N ALA A 347 -21.20 18.33 6.10
CA ALA A 347 -20.54 18.22 7.39
C ALA A 347 -19.06 18.65 7.31
N SER A 348 -18.30 18.20 6.31
CA SER A 348 -16.91 18.62 6.14
C SER A 348 -16.80 20.08 5.74
N THR A 349 -17.67 20.57 4.83
CA THR A 349 -17.73 21.99 4.49
C THR A 349 -17.96 22.87 5.73
N GLY A 350 -18.88 22.47 6.62
CA GLY A 350 -19.14 23.17 7.87
C GLY A 350 -17.93 23.20 8.82
N ARG A 351 -17.21 22.08 8.97
CA ARG A 351 -16.00 22.02 9.81
C ARG A 351 -14.86 22.86 9.24
N ILE A 352 -14.67 22.83 7.92
CA ILE A 352 -13.66 23.63 7.23
C ILE A 352 -13.95 25.12 7.39
N LEU A 353 -15.21 25.53 7.18
CA LEU A 353 -15.65 26.91 7.38
C LEU A 353 -15.46 27.36 8.83
N ALA A 354 -15.87 26.55 9.81
CA ALA A 354 -15.72 26.88 11.23
C ALA A 354 -14.24 27.04 11.62
N GLY A 355 -13.38 26.13 11.15
CA GLY A 355 -11.94 26.23 11.36
C GLY A 355 -11.35 27.49 10.71
N TYR A 356 -11.75 27.81 9.49
CA TYR A 356 -11.29 29.01 8.79
C TYR A 356 -11.75 30.31 9.45
N ILE A 357 -12.99 30.39 9.94
CA ILE A 357 -13.50 31.54 10.71
C ILE A 357 -12.70 31.73 12.00
N SER A 358 -12.38 30.64 12.70
CA SER A 358 -11.54 30.69 13.90
C SER A 358 -10.16 31.28 13.59
N ASP A 359 -9.57 30.91 12.44
CA ASP A 359 -8.26 31.43 12.01
C ASP A 359 -8.32 32.93 11.68
N ILE A 360 -9.37 33.37 10.98
CA ILE A 360 -9.60 34.79 10.69
C ILE A 360 -9.74 35.59 11.99
N ASN A 361 -10.58 35.14 12.91
CA ASN A 361 -10.82 35.83 14.19
C ASN A 361 -9.55 35.94 15.02
N ARG A 362 -8.75 34.86 15.08
CA ARG A 362 -7.45 34.87 15.76
C ARG A 362 -6.50 35.89 15.14
N THR A 363 -6.45 35.96 13.80
CA THR A 363 -5.57 36.90 13.08
C THR A 363 -6.01 38.35 13.32
N ALA A 364 -7.31 38.61 13.29
CA ALA A 364 -7.89 39.91 13.61
C ALA A 364 -7.53 40.36 15.05
N GLN A 365 -7.64 39.47 16.04
CA GLN A 365 -7.31 39.77 17.44
C GLN A 365 -5.80 39.95 17.68
N LYS A 366 -4.93 39.27 16.93
CA LYS A 366 -3.49 39.51 16.97
C LYS A 366 -3.11 40.87 16.34
N GLY A 367 -3.89 41.33 15.37
CA GLY A 367 -3.71 42.60 14.67
C GLY A 367 -3.85 43.85 15.56
N ASP A 368 -4.53 43.76 16.71
CA ASP A 368 -4.68 44.89 17.64
C ASP A 368 -3.40 45.22 18.44
N ASN A 369 -2.37 44.36 18.41
CA ASN A 369 -1.11 44.58 19.14
C ASN A 369 0.16 44.58 18.27
N SER A 370 0.07 44.45 16.94
CA SER A 370 1.23 44.62 16.06
C SER A 370 0.83 45.21 14.71
N SER A 371 1.29 46.43 14.45
CA SER A 371 1.15 47.18 13.19
C SER A 371 1.99 46.61 12.03
N THR A 372 2.05 45.29 11.87
CA THR A 372 2.75 44.62 10.77
C THR A 372 1.89 43.50 10.21
N LEU A 373 1.34 43.78 9.02
CA LEU A 373 0.55 42.90 8.15
C LEU A 373 1.07 41.45 8.08
N GLY A 374 0.20 40.49 8.41
CA GLY A 374 0.26 39.10 7.97
C GLY A 374 -1.09 38.75 7.32
N PRO A 375 -1.16 38.50 6.00
CA PRO A 375 -2.43 38.44 5.28
C PRO A 375 -3.21 37.17 5.61
N GLY A 376 -4.50 37.33 5.91
CA GLY A 376 -5.48 36.29 5.59
C GLY A 376 -5.29 35.94 4.11
N VAL A 377 -4.90 34.70 3.84
CA VAL A 377 -4.36 34.32 2.53
C VAL A 377 -5.46 34.38 1.46
N ARG A 378 -5.52 35.52 0.76
CA ARG A 378 -5.83 35.59 -0.67
C ARG A 378 -4.51 35.72 -1.41
N GLY A 379 -4.19 34.72 -2.24
CA GLY A 379 -3.19 34.91 -3.28
C GLY A 379 -3.77 35.93 -4.26
N SER A 380 -3.26 37.16 -4.24
CA SER A 380 -3.65 38.30 -5.07
C SER A 380 -5.13 38.72 -5.01
N ASP A 381 -5.45 39.59 -4.06
CA ASP A 381 -6.43 40.68 -4.25
C ASP A 381 -5.89 41.94 -3.54
N ASN A 382 -5.90 43.05 -4.27
CA ASN A 382 -5.14 44.28 -4.06
C ASN A 382 -5.47 45.05 -2.75
N PRO A 383 -4.51 45.85 -2.23
CA PRO A 383 -4.63 46.59 -0.96
C PRO A 383 -5.50 47.86 -1.01
N PHE A 384 -6.26 48.10 -2.09
CA PHE A 384 -7.15 49.26 -2.18
C PHE A 384 -8.36 48.95 -3.08
N THR A 385 -9.48 48.50 -2.50
CA THR A 385 -10.88 48.96 -2.76
C THR A 385 -11.95 47.89 -2.46
N ALA A 386 -13.08 48.37 -1.92
CA ALA A 386 -14.35 47.67 -1.90
C ALA A 386 -15.04 47.77 -3.28
N GLY A 387 -15.56 46.64 -3.78
CA GLY A 387 -16.49 46.57 -4.90
C GLY A 387 -15.90 46.90 -6.28
N LEU A 388 -15.42 45.90 -7.00
CA LEU A 388 -15.57 45.72 -8.46
C LEU A 388 -14.94 44.40 -8.89
N ASP A 389 -15.69 43.66 -9.71
CA ASP A 389 -15.37 42.33 -10.24
C ASP A 389 -14.69 42.48 -11.63
N PRO A 390 -13.49 41.93 -11.88
CA PRO A 390 -12.84 42.04 -13.20
C PRO A 390 -13.36 41.02 -14.24
N GLY A 391 -14.38 40.20 -13.92
CA GLY A 391 -14.81 39.08 -14.78
C GLY A 391 -16.25 39.10 -15.31
N GLY A 392 -17.05 40.15 -15.10
CA GLY A 392 -18.47 40.19 -15.50
C GLY A 392 -18.71 40.68 -16.95
N PRO A 393 -19.70 40.13 -17.68
CA PRO A 393 -19.91 40.37 -19.11
C PRO A 393 -20.41 41.80 -19.38
N SER A 394 -19.71 42.54 -20.23
CA SER A 394 -20.16 43.85 -20.71
C SER A 394 -21.36 43.67 -21.65
N SER A 395 -22.53 44.02 -21.12
CA SER A 395 -23.79 44.16 -21.83
C SER A 395 -23.71 45.23 -22.93
N ILE A 396 -24.17 44.86 -24.13
CA ILE A 396 -25.12 45.58 -24.98
C ILE A 396 -24.96 47.12 -25.00
N LYS A 397 -24.33 47.65 -26.06
CA LYS A 397 -24.58 49.03 -26.51
C LYS A 397 -25.63 49.02 -27.63
N GLY A 398 -26.82 49.50 -27.30
CA GLY A 398 -27.87 49.82 -28.25
C GLY A 398 -27.50 51.01 -29.13
N ARG A 399 -28.00 50.94 -30.37
CA ARG A 399 -28.19 52.03 -31.33
C ARG A 399 -28.85 53.26 -30.69
N SER A 400 -28.43 54.45 -31.10
CA SER A 400 -29.35 55.53 -31.45
C SER A 400 -28.71 56.59 -32.36
N VAL A 401 -29.19 56.63 -33.60
CA VAL A 401 -29.61 57.79 -34.41
C VAL A 401 -28.92 59.14 -34.14
N ARG A 402 -28.11 59.61 -35.10
CA ARG A 402 -28.50 60.61 -36.13
C ARG A 402 -27.55 60.55 -37.32
#